data_AF-A0A1X7SS51-F1
#
_entry.id   AF-A0A1X7SS51-F1
#
_cell.length_a   1.000
_cell.length_b   1.000
_cell.length_c   1.000
_cell.angle_alpha   90.00
_cell.angle_beta   90.00
_cell.angle_gamma   90.00
#
_symmetry.space_group_name_H-M   'P 1'
#
loop_
_entity.id
_entity.type
_entity.pdbx_description
1 polymer ?
#
loop_
_entity_poly.entity_id
_entity_poly.type
_entity_poly.pdbx_seq_one_letter_code
_entity_poly.pdbx_strand_id
1 'polypeptide(L)'
;QATLYSSTRSLNTLGLSPGQGLGLSIVGGRGSPTRDVPIYVKRILPESVLQKDSKIKTGDELVAVNDLIIHNVTKDYATEALNNV
;
A
#
# COMPACT_ATOMS: atom_id res chain seq x y z
N GLN A 1 0.52 8.15 -12.06
CA GLN A 1 -0.63 7.27 -11.74
C GLN A 1 -0.09 6.11 -10.93
N ALA A 2 -0.84 5.60 -9.96
CA ALA A 2 -0.39 4.48 -9.13
C ALA A 2 -1.46 3.40 -9.06
N THR A 3 -1.06 2.14 -9.09
CA THR A 3 -1.99 1.00 -9.01
C THR A 3 -1.67 0.16 -7.79
N LEU A 4 -2.64 -0.05 -6.92
CA LEU A 4 -2.52 -0.91 -5.74
C LEU A 4 -3.28 -2.21 -5.93
N TYR A 5 -2.66 -3.29 -5.50
CA TYR A 5 -3.23 -4.63 -5.56
C TYR A 5 -3.43 -5.13 -4.14
N SER A 6 -4.66 -5.49 -3.79
CA SER A 6 -5.00 -6.13 -2.52
C SER A 6 -5.36 -7.60 -2.72
N SER A 7 -5.03 -8.46 -1.75
CA SER A 7 -5.33 -9.90 -1.84
C SER A 7 -6.84 -10.21 -1.85
N THR A 8 -7.68 -9.28 -1.39
CA THR A 8 -9.13 -9.48 -1.24
C THR A 8 -9.97 -8.52 -2.06
N ARG A 9 -9.36 -7.63 -2.84
CA ARG A 9 -10.07 -6.59 -3.60
C ARG A 9 -9.55 -6.46 -5.02
N SER A 10 -10.42 -5.95 -5.88
CA SER A 10 -10.06 -5.59 -7.24
C SER A 10 -8.96 -4.53 -7.27
N LEU A 11 -8.16 -4.59 -8.32
CA LEU A 11 -7.23 -3.56 -8.78
C LEU A 11 -7.71 -2.12 -8.51
N ASN A 12 -6.85 -1.30 -7.90
CA ASN A 12 -7.15 0.10 -7.67
C ASN A 12 -6.13 1.04 -8.31
N THR A 13 -6.53 1.74 -9.38
CA THR A 13 -5.70 2.74 -10.06
C THR A 13 -6.08 4.16 -9.62
N LEU A 14 -5.10 4.91 -9.13
CA LEU A 14 -5.20 6.28 -8.64
C LEU A 14 -4.51 7.27 -9.58
N GLY A 15 -5.20 8.35 -9.92
CA GLY A 15 -4.60 9.53 -10.54
C GLY A 15 -3.85 10.34 -9.51
N LEU A 16 -2.53 10.46 -9.66
CA LEU A 16 -1.67 11.24 -8.77
C LEU A 16 -1.17 12.49 -9.49
N SER A 17 -1.22 13.63 -8.81
CA SER A 17 -0.52 14.85 -9.23
C SER A 17 0.98 14.77 -8.90
N PRO A 18 1.87 15.51 -9.60
CA PRO A 18 3.29 15.54 -9.27
C PRO A 18 3.54 15.88 -7.80
N GLY A 19 4.31 15.04 -7.10
CA GLY A 19 4.61 15.20 -5.67
C GLY A 19 3.50 14.77 -4.71
N GLN A 20 2.35 14.29 -5.19
CA GLN A 20 1.27 13.80 -4.35
C GLN A 20 1.49 12.33 -3.99
N GLY A 21 1.64 12.04 -2.70
CA GLY A 21 1.68 10.67 -2.20
C GLY A 21 0.30 10.00 -2.15
N LEU A 22 0.28 8.67 -2.03
CA LEU A 22 -0.93 7.86 -1.89
C LEU A 22 -1.75 8.21 -0.62
N GLY A 23 -1.08 8.71 0.42
CA GLY A 23 -1.71 9.07 1.69
C GLY A 23 -2.11 7.85 2.52
N LEU A 24 -1.22 6.86 2.63
CA LEU A 24 -1.40 5.68 3.47
C LEU A 24 -0.14 5.37 4.28
N SER A 25 -0.29 4.52 5.30
CA SER A 25 0.84 3.92 6.01
C SER A 25 0.63 2.41 6.12
N ILE A 26 1.73 1.68 6.17
CA ILE A 26 1.73 0.22 6.23
C ILE A 26 2.35 -0.32 7.52
N VAL A 27 2.03 -1.57 7.85
CA VAL A 27 2.63 -2.38 8.91
C VAL A 27 2.90 -3.79 8.38
N GLY A 28 3.65 -4.57 9.15
CA GLY A 28 3.96 -5.95 8.84
C GLY A 28 5.24 -6.09 8.02
N GLY A 29 5.28 -7.09 7.15
CA GLY A 29 6.44 -7.45 6.35
C GLY A 29 7.30 -8.56 6.97
N ARG A 30 8.16 -9.12 6.13
CA ARG A 30 9.16 -10.11 6.48
C ARG A 30 10.15 -9.54 7.50
N GLY A 31 10.43 -10.29 8.56
CA GLY A 31 11.26 -9.87 9.70
C GLY A 31 10.52 -8.99 10.70
N SER A 32 9.18 -8.92 10.66
CA SER A 32 8.39 -8.21 11.66
C SER A 32 8.61 -8.83 13.06
N PRO A 33 8.61 -8.03 14.16
CA PRO A 33 9.16 -8.43 15.47
C PRO A 33 8.64 -9.74 16.08
N THR A 34 7.41 -10.14 15.74
CA THR A 34 6.77 -11.33 16.31
C THR A 34 6.75 -12.52 15.36
N ARG A 35 6.69 -12.28 14.05
CA ARG A 35 6.70 -13.26 12.95
C ARG A 35 6.65 -12.52 11.63
N ASP A 36 6.96 -13.24 10.55
CA ASP A 36 6.63 -12.81 9.20
C ASP A 36 5.11 -12.66 9.07
N VAL A 37 4.68 -11.47 8.67
CA VAL A 37 3.28 -11.19 8.34
C VAL A 37 3.22 -10.41 7.03
N PRO A 38 2.09 -10.47 6.29
CA PRO A 38 1.90 -9.65 5.09
C PRO A 38 2.02 -8.15 5.34
N ILE A 39 2.09 -7.39 4.25
CA ILE A 39 2.03 -5.93 4.28
C ILE A 39 0.56 -5.52 4.40
N TYR A 40 0.20 -4.83 5.48
CA TYR A 40 -1.17 -4.36 5.71
C TYR A 40 -1.25 -2.84 5.72
N VAL A 41 -2.36 -2.29 5.23
CA VAL A 41 -2.70 -0.87 5.39
C VAL A 41 -3.02 -0.59 6.86
N LYS A 42 -2.14 0.14 7.54
CA LYS A 42 -2.33 0.59 8.93
C LYS A 42 -3.33 1.73 9.03
N ARG A 43 -3.21 2.70 8.13
CA ARG A 43 -4.01 3.93 8.15
C ARG A 43 -4.08 4.53 6.76
N ILE A 44 -5.22 5.12 6.46
CA ILE A 44 -5.45 6.01 5.32
C ILE A 44 -5.55 7.44 5.85
N LEU A 45 -4.82 8.37 5.25
CA LEU A 45 -4.83 9.77 5.63
C LEU A 45 -6.13 10.43 5.16
N PRO A 46 -6.75 11.29 5.99
CA PRO A 46 -7.84 12.14 5.57
C PRO A 46 -7.47 13.00 4.36
N GLU A 47 -8.44 13.29 3.51
CA GLU A 47 -8.34 14.09 2.28
C GLU A 47 -7.39 13.54 1.20
N SER A 48 -6.79 12.37 1.44
CA SER A 48 -5.92 11.70 0.48
C SER A 48 -6.68 11.20 -0.74
N VAL A 49 -5.94 10.99 -1.83
CA VAL A 49 -6.46 10.36 -3.04
C VAL A 49 -7.05 8.98 -2.75
N LEU A 50 -6.41 8.21 -1.86
CA LEU A 50 -6.84 6.88 -1.50
C LEU A 50 -8.11 6.89 -0.64
N GLN A 51 -8.28 7.88 0.25
CA GLN A 51 -9.54 8.06 0.97
C GLN A 51 -10.68 8.38 0.01
N LYS A 52 -10.46 9.28 -0.96
CA LYS A 52 -11.46 9.71 -1.94
C LYS A 52 -11.92 8.58 -2.85
N ASP A 53 -11.00 7.70 -3.25
CA ASP A 53 -11.33 6.52 -4.06
C ASP A 53 -12.01 5.40 -3.25
N SER A 54 -11.70 5.26 -1.96
CA SER A 54 -12.37 4.34 -1.01
C SER A 54 -12.35 2.84 -1.36
N LYS A 55 -11.63 2.40 -2.41
CA LYS A 55 -11.51 0.97 -2.75
C LYS A 55 -10.52 0.22 -1.87
N ILE A 56 -9.44 0.86 -1.44
CA ILE A 56 -8.51 0.32 -0.45
C ILE A 56 -8.90 0.86 0.93
N LYS A 57 -8.90 0.01 1.96
CA LYS A 57 -9.24 0.37 3.35
C LYS A 57 -8.16 -0.08 4.32
N THR A 58 -8.19 0.49 5.52
CA THR A 58 -7.42 0.00 6.66
C THR A 58 -7.67 -1.49 6.87
N GLY A 59 -6.60 -2.25 7.12
CA GLY A 59 -6.64 -3.70 7.29
C GLY A 59 -6.48 -4.49 6.01
N ASP A 60 -6.54 -3.85 4.83
CA ASP A 60 -6.28 -4.54 3.57
C ASP A 60 -4.83 -4.99 3.51
N GLU A 61 -4.63 -6.23 3.08
CA GLU A 61 -3.32 -6.74 2.69
C GLU A 61 -2.99 -6.22 1.29
N LEU A 62 -1.81 -5.61 1.16
CA LEU A 62 -1.25 -5.19 -0.11
C LEU A 62 -0.26 -6.24 -0.61
N VAL A 63 -0.42 -6.64 -1.86
CA VAL A 63 0.41 -7.67 -2.50
C VAL A 63 1.32 -7.11 -3.59
N ALA A 64 0.92 -5.99 -4.22
CA ALA A 64 1.72 -5.31 -5.22
C ALA A 64 1.37 -3.81 -5.29
N VAL A 65 2.31 -3.03 -5.81
CA VAL A 65 2.12 -1.63 -6.21
C VAL A 65 2.76 -1.41 -7.58
N ASN A 66 1.99 -0.89 -8.55
CA ASN A 66 2.35 -0.90 -9.96
C ASN A 66 2.78 -2.31 -10.39
N ASP A 67 3.99 -2.45 -10.93
CA ASP A 67 4.56 -3.74 -11.35
C ASP A 67 5.48 -4.36 -10.29
N LEU A 68 5.54 -3.77 -9.09
CA LEU A 68 6.39 -4.24 -7.99
C LEU A 68 5.59 -5.13 -7.03
N ILE A 69 6.03 -6.38 -6.90
CA ILE A 69 5.48 -7.32 -5.91
C ILE A 69 6.00 -6.92 -4.52
N ILE A 70 5.08 -6.69 -3.59
CA ILE A 70 5.38 -6.38 -2.19
C ILE A 70 4.83 -7.44 -1.22
N HIS A 71 4.46 -8.61 -1.74
CA HIS A 71 4.12 -9.78 -0.95
C HIS A 71 5.40 -10.45 -0.41
N ASN A 72 5.41 -10.80 0.88
CA ASN A 72 6.54 -11.46 1.56
C ASN A 72 7.89 -10.69 1.50
N VAL A 73 7.83 -9.36 1.45
CA VAL A 73 9.00 -8.46 1.47
C VAL A 73 9.14 -7.79 2.83
N THR A 74 10.27 -7.12 3.08
CA THR A 74 10.45 -6.31 4.29
C THR A 74 9.55 -5.07 4.24
N LYS A 75 9.16 -4.55 5.42
CA LYS A 75 8.38 -3.30 5.52
C LYS A 75 9.06 -2.14 4.80
N ASP A 76 10.39 -2.07 4.90
CA ASP A 76 11.16 -0.96 4.35
C ASP A 76 11.17 -0.99 2.81
N TYR A 77 11.34 -2.18 2.20
CA TYR A 77 11.20 -2.34 0.75
C TYR A 77 9.79 -1.96 0.27
N ALA A 78 8.74 -2.42 0.97
CA ALA A 78 7.37 -2.05 0.62
C ALA A 78 7.12 -0.54 0.76
N THR A 79 7.71 0.12 1.77
CA THR A 79 7.61 1.57 1.97
C THR A 79 8.28 2.33 0.84
N GLU A 80 9.47 1.89 0.42
CA GLU A 80 10.20 2.46 -0.71
C GLU A 80 9.39 2.32 -2.01
N ALA A 81 8.88 1.13 -2.29
CA ALA A 81 8.05 0.86 -3.47
C ALA A 81 6.79 1.76 -3.51
N LEU A 82 6.13 1.99 -2.37
CA LEU A 82 4.95 2.85 -2.26
C LEU A 82 5.26 4.35 -2.36
N ASN A 83 6.49 4.78 -2.04
CA ASN A 83 6.90 6.19 -2.13
C ASN A 83 7.38 6.57 -3.54
N ASN A 84 7.78 5.59 -4.35
CA ASN A 84 8.32 5.79 -5.69
C ASN A 84 7.27 5.62 -6.82
N VAL A 85 5.98 5.81 -6.50
CA VAL A 85 4.85 5.68 -7.44
C VAL A 85 4.44 6.97 -8.13
#